data_AF-A0A0C9MR35-F1
#
_entry.id   AF-A0A0C9MR35-F1
#
_cell.length_a   1.000
_cell.length_b   1.000
_cell.length_c   1.000
_cell.angle_alpha   90.00
_cell.angle_beta   90.00
_cell.angle_gamma   90.00
#
_symmetry.space_group_name_H-M   'P 1'
#
loop_
_entity.id
_entity.type
_entity.pdbx_description
1 polymer ?
#
loop_
_entity_poly.entity_id
_entity_poly.type
_entity_poly.pdbx_seq_one_letter_code
_entity_poly.pdbx_strand_id
1 'polypeptide(L)'
;MSVVLQARKAPSIIKAKELVESGAIGKIVSSSELTKERGFHWEIRGSKGDIVLSSKSLYSELEEVSIQISRLDDNGNTLPVEDLSVEYDPVAGNLKTYYQDYAKIKDSQHAQPQLSKFTGFTTFEDAVIRHRQIEAILRSSKSGRRETYI
;
A
#
# COMPACT_ATOMS: atom_id res chain seq x y z
N MET A 1 14.55 34.85 4.35
CA MET A 1 13.55 33.82 4.00
C MET A 1 13.96 32.51 4.67
N SER A 2 13.43 32.21 5.85
CA SER A 2 13.83 31.05 6.68
C SER A 2 12.56 30.44 7.29
N VAL A 3 11.68 29.94 6.43
CA VAL A 3 10.45 29.24 6.85
C VAL A 3 10.65 27.71 6.81
N VAL A 4 11.69 27.23 6.12
CA VAL A 4 11.97 25.79 5.94
C VAL A 4 12.65 25.15 7.15
N LEU A 5 13.40 25.91 7.96
CA LEU A 5 14.11 25.37 9.13
C LEU A 5 13.19 25.16 10.35
N GLN A 6 12.16 25.99 10.51
CA GLN A 6 11.19 25.91 11.61
C GLN A 6 10.23 24.71 11.45
N ALA A 7 9.97 24.27 10.21
CA ALA A 7 9.13 23.10 9.94
C ALA A 7 9.73 21.78 10.49
N ARG A 8 11.05 21.66 10.59
CA ARG A 8 11.72 20.44 11.10
C ARG A 8 11.51 20.20 12.60
N LYS A 9 11.06 21.21 13.35
CA LYS A 9 10.74 21.12 14.78
C LYS A 9 9.24 21.10 15.07
N ALA A 10 8.40 21.13 14.03
CA ALA A 10 6.96 21.01 14.22
C ALA A 10 6.64 19.63 14.83
N PRO A 11 5.81 19.55 15.89
CA PRO A 11 5.49 18.28 16.55
C PRO A 11 4.98 17.20 15.59
N SER A 12 4.25 17.59 14.55
CA SER A 12 3.74 16.69 13.50
C SER A 12 4.86 16.08 12.63
N ILE A 13 5.92 16.84 12.36
CA ILE A 13 7.07 16.41 11.54
C ILE A 13 8.00 15.49 12.36
N ILE A 14 8.19 15.79 13.65
CA ILE A 14 8.93 14.90 14.58
C ILE A 14 8.17 13.58 14.72
N LYS A 15 6.84 13.63 14.88
CA LYS A 15 6.05 12.42 15.03
C LYS A 15 6.04 11.54 13.77
N ALA A 16 5.96 12.15 12.60
CA ALA A 16 6.09 11.44 11.33
C ALA A 16 7.47 10.77 11.20
N LYS A 17 8.54 11.47 11.61
CA LYS A 17 9.91 10.94 11.60
C LYS A 17 10.12 9.81 12.60
N GLU A 18 9.59 9.90 13.81
CA GLU A 18 9.63 8.82 14.80
C GLU A 18 8.91 7.56 14.29
N LEU A 19 7.77 7.74 13.60
CA LEU A 19 7.03 6.64 13.00
C LEU A 19 7.85 5.96 11.88
N VAL A 20 8.50 6.77 11.03
CA VAL A 20 9.46 6.32 10.02
C VAL A 20 10.64 5.55 10.63
N GLU A 21 11.29 6.11 11.65
CA GLU A 21 12.45 5.52 12.33
C GLU A 21 12.08 4.27 13.14
N SER A 22 10.82 4.16 13.59
CA SER A 22 10.31 2.98 14.31
C SER A 22 9.96 1.79 13.40
N GLY A 23 10.22 1.89 12.09
CA GLY A 23 9.90 0.84 11.11
C GLY A 23 8.39 0.67 10.85
N ALA A 24 7.57 1.61 11.33
CA ALA A 24 6.14 1.62 11.14
C ALA A 24 5.75 2.68 10.11
N ILE A 25 5.66 2.33 8.82
CA ILE A 25 5.01 3.25 7.88
C ILE A 25 3.91 2.56 7.09
N GLY A 26 2.70 3.08 7.35
CA GLY A 26 1.53 3.05 6.50
C GLY A 26 0.39 3.76 7.23
N LYS A 27 -0.20 4.80 6.65
CA LYS A 27 -1.53 5.28 7.08
C LYS A 27 -2.54 4.50 6.25
N ILE A 28 -3.18 3.51 6.85
CA ILE A 28 -4.29 2.79 6.21
C ILE A 28 -5.58 3.43 6.67
N VAL A 29 -6.34 3.98 5.73
CA VAL A 29 -7.71 4.42 5.95
C VAL A 29 -8.58 3.60 5.01
N SER A 30 -9.54 2.88 5.58
CA SER A 30 -10.58 2.19 4.84
C SER A 30 -11.91 2.62 5.43
N SER A 31 -12.78 3.17 4.58
CA SER A 31 -14.13 3.58 4.95
C SER A 31 -15.09 3.11 3.87
N SER A 32 -16.16 2.43 4.27
CA SER A 32 -17.23 2.03 3.37
C SER A 32 -18.24 3.14 3.10
N GLU A 33 -18.15 4.27 3.83
CA GLU A 33 -18.91 5.48 3.52
C GLU A 33 -18.42 6.01 2.17
N LEU A 34 -19.28 5.89 1.15
CA LEU A 34 -19.08 6.31 -0.23
C LEU A 34 -18.89 7.83 -0.32
N THR A 35 -17.75 8.35 0.12
CA THR A 35 -17.31 9.67 -0.29
C THR A 35 -16.91 9.54 -1.76
N LYS A 36 -17.61 10.25 -2.64
CA LYS A 36 -17.54 10.13 -4.12
C LYS A 36 -16.14 10.31 -4.72
N GLU A 37 -15.12 10.63 -3.93
CA GLU A 37 -13.89 11.19 -4.45
C GLU A 37 -12.72 10.22 -4.50
N ARG A 38 -12.65 9.13 -3.70
CA ARG A 38 -11.55 8.14 -3.79
C ARG A 38 -11.99 6.76 -3.32
N GLY A 39 -11.96 5.75 -4.21
CA GLY A 39 -12.15 4.35 -3.86
C GLY A 39 -10.89 3.78 -3.23
N PHE A 40 -9.93 3.36 -4.05
CA PHE A 40 -8.64 2.86 -3.61
C PHE A 40 -7.53 3.88 -3.89
N HIS A 41 -6.66 4.10 -2.91
CA HIS A 41 -5.47 4.94 -3.05
C HIS A 41 -4.34 4.40 -2.19
N TRP A 42 -3.23 4.06 -2.82
CA TRP A 42 -2.01 3.61 -2.15
C TRP A 42 -0.82 4.42 -2.66
N GLU A 43 -0.22 5.18 -1.76
CA GLU A 43 1.02 5.91 -2.00
C GLU A 43 2.19 5.22 -1.28
N ILE A 44 3.27 4.98 -2.01
CA ILE A 44 4.54 4.50 -1.48
C ILE A 44 5.56 5.61 -1.71
N ARG A 45 6.09 6.18 -0.61
CA ARG A 45 7.14 7.19 -0.68
C ARG A 45 8.51 6.58 -0.47
N GLY A 46 9.34 6.66 -1.50
CA GLY A 46 10.70 6.14 -1.50
C GLY A 46 11.74 7.26 -1.51
N SER A 47 12.98 6.92 -1.18
CA SER A 47 14.10 7.87 -1.23
C SER A 47 14.50 8.29 -2.66
N LYS A 48 14.05 7.54 -3.68
CA LYS A 48 14.34 7.78 -5.10
C LYS A 48 13.12 8.25 -5.90
N GLY A 49 11.98 8.43 -5.24
CA GLY A 49 10.72 8.68 -5.91
C GLY A 49 9.55 8.02 -5.21
N ASP A 50 8.38 8.34 -5.72
CA ASP A 50 7.10 7.92 -5.16
C ASP A 50 6.31 7.11 -6.20
N ILE A 51 5.50 6.17 -5.71
CA ILE A 51 4.55 5.41 -6.52
C ILE A 51 3.16 5.65 -5.97
N VAL A 52 2.21 5.96 -6.84
CA VAL A 52 0.79 6.11 -6.50
C VAL A 52 0.00 5.10 -7.33
N LEU A 53 -0.71 4.22 -6.63
CA LEU A 53 -1.74 3.36 -7.19
C LEU A 53 -3.10 3.95 -6.80
N SER A 54 -4.04 4.02 -7.75
CA SER A 54 -5.39 4.50 -7.44
C SER A 54 -6.46 3.83 -8.27
N SER A 55 -7.67 3.71 -7.71
CA SER A 55 -8.87 3.27 -8.41
C SER A 55 -10.08 4.05 -7.91
N LYS A 56 -11.10 4.16 -8.76
CA LYS A 56 -12.38 4.78 -8.40
C LYS A 56 -13.17 3.93 -7.41
N SER A 57 -12.82 2.65 -7.25
CA SER A 57 -13.49 1.69 -6.38
C SER A 57 -12.57 1.11 -5.31
N LEU A 58 -13.16 0.71 -4.19
CA LEU A 58 -12.50 -0.13 -3.18
C LEU A 58 -12.32 -1.58 -3.66
N TYR A 59 -13.08 -1.99 -4.67
CA TYR A 59 -12.96 -3.26 -5.38
C TYR A 59 -12.04 -3.07 -6.60
N SER A 60 -10.79 -2.71 -6.37
CA SER A 60 -9.82 -2.41 -7.44
C SER A 60 -9.51 -3.62 -8.32
N GLU A 61 -9.91 -4.83 -7.92
CA GLU A 61 -9.86 -6.04 -8.74
C GLU A 61 -10.93 -6.07 -9.85
N LEU A 62 -12.00 -5.27 -9.74
CA LEU A 62 -13.08 -5.17 -10.73
C LEU A 62 -13.05 -3.85 -11.52
N GLU A 63 -12.17 -2.93 -11.16
CA GLU A 63 -12.08 -1.58 -11.73
C GLU A 63 -10.65 -1.26 -12.16
N GLU A 64 -10.51 -0.21 -12.98
CA GLU A 64 -9.19 0.22 -13.45
C GLU A 64 -8.30 0.67 -12.29
N VAL A 65 -7.04 0.25 -12.31
CA VAL A 65 -5.98 0.74 -11.42
C VAL A 65 -5.02 1.60 -12.21
N SER A 66 -4.98 2.89 -11.87
CA SER A 66 -4.03 3.84 -12.43
C SER A 66 -2.72 3.80 -11.65
N ILE A 67 -1.59 3.94 -12.34
CA ILE A 67 -0.25 3.94 -11.77
C ILE A 67 0.46 5.22 -12.17
N GLN A 68 0.86 6.01 -11.18
CA GLN A 68 1.70 7.19 -11.38
C GLN A 68 2.99 7.05 -10.61
N ILE A 69 4.08 7.52 -11.21
CA ILE A 69 5.40 7.50 -10.58
C ILE A 69 6.06 8.86 -10.66
N SER A 70 6.72 9.22 -9.57
CA SER A 70 7.64 10.35 -9.49
C SER A 70 9.04 9.81 -9.27
N ARG A 71 10.04 10.38 -9.94
CA ARG A 71 11.44 9.98 -9.81
C ARG A 71 12.31 11.21 -9.57
N LEU A 72 13.46 10.99 -8.93
CA LEU A 72 14.52 11.98 -8.87
C LEU A 72 15.61 11.63 -9.91
N ASP A 73 16.22 12.63 -10.52
CA ASP A 73 17.46 12.44 -11.28
C ASP A 73 18.66 12.19 -10.35
N ASP A 74 19.84 11.92 -10.92
CA ASP A 74 21.07 11.66 -10.17
C ASP A 74 21.52 12.86 -9.31
N ASN A 75 21.01 14.05 -9.60
CA ASN A 75 21.29 15.28 -8.87
C ASN A 75 20.23 15.59 -7.80
N GLY A 76 19.21 14.71 -7.64
CA GLY A 76 18.12 14.87 -6.69
C GLY A 76 17.01 15.83 -7.15
N ASN A 77 16.98 16.23 -8.43
CA ASN A 77 15.91 17.05 -8.98
C ASN A 77 14.70 16.18 -9.33
N THR A 78 13.50 16.70 -9.08
CA THR A 78 12.25 16.02 -9.44
C THR A 78 12.07 15.98 -10.96
N LEU A 79 11.91 14.77 -11.50
CA LEU A 79 11.49 14.54 -12.87
C LEU A 79 9.97 14.72 -13.01
N PRO A 80 9.45 15.01 -14.20
CA PRO A 80 8.02 15.01 -14.45
C PRO A 80 7.37 13.69 -14.00
N VAL A 81 6.18 13.78 -13.43
CA VAL A 81 5.38 12.60 -13.08
C VAL A 81 5.07 11.83 -14.36
N GLU A 82 5.37 10.54 -14.35
CA GLU A 82 5.06 9.62 -15.44
C GLU A 82 3.77 8.88 -15.09
N ASP A 83 2.81 8.91 -16.01
CA ASP A 83 1.58 8.11 -15.94
C ASP A 83 1.82 6.80 -16.70
N LEU A 84 1.83 5.69 -15.95
CA LEU A 84 2.03 4.35 -16.48
C LEU A 84 0.70 3.61 -16.69
N SER A 85 -0.43 4.31 -16.53
CA SER A 85 -1.75 3.72 -16.72
C SER A 85 -1.93 3.31 -18.19
N VAL A 86 -2.46 2.11 -18.40
CA VAL A 86 -2.79 1.59 -19.73
C VAL A 86 -4.28 1.30 -19.76
N GLU A 87 -4.90 1.44 -20.93
CA GLU A 87 -6.29 1.02 -21.11
C GLU A 87 -6.38 -0.50 -21.20
N TYR A 88 -7.25 -1.09 -20.38
CA TYR A 88 -7.48 -2.54 -20.35
C TYR A 88 -8.87 -2.87 -19.80
N ASP A 89 -9.37 -4.09 -20.06
CA ASP A 89 -10.54 -4.62 -19.37
C ASP A 89 -10.13 -5.07 -17.95
N PRO A 90 -10.61 -4.41 -16.88
CA PRO A 90 -10.18 -4.72 -15.52
C PRO A 90 -10.62 -6.10 -15.05
N VAL A 91 -11.77 -6.60 -15.49
CA VAL A 91 -12.26 -7.94 -15.12
C VAL A 91 -11.39 -9.00 -15.80
N ALA A 92 -11.07 -8.81 -17.08
CA ALA A 92 -10.20 -9.72 -17.80
C ALA A 92 -8.75 -9.65 -17.30
N GLY A 93 -8.23 -8.44 -17.08
CA GLY A 93 -6.84 -8.18 -16.72
C GLY A 93 -6.52 -8.57 -15.27
N ASN A 94 -7.34 -8.14 -14.31
CA ASN A 94 -7.08 -8.35 -12.88
C ASN A 94 -7.61 -9.71 -12.43
N LEU A 95 -8.90 -10.00 -12.68
CA LEU A 95 -9.59 -11.14 -12.06
C LEU A 95 -9.38 -12.44 -12.83
N LYS A 96 -9.66 -12.46 -14.14
CA LYS A 96 -9.56 -13.67 -14.96
C LYS A 96 -8.13 -14.20 -14.98
N THR A 97 -7.13 -13.33 -15.20
CA THR A 97 -5.71 -13.71 -15.17
C THR A 97 -5.34 -14.35 -13.84
N TYR A 98 -5.74 -13.73 -12.71
CA TYR A 98 -5.50 -14.25 -11.38
C TYR A 98 -6.05 -15.67 -11.17
N TYR A 99 -7.31 -15.93 -11.57
CA TYR A 99 -7.90 -17.28 -11.45
C TYR A 99 -7.25 -18.30 -12.39
N GLN A 100 -6.85 -17.89 -13.59
CA GLN A 100 -6.14 -18.77 -14.53
C GLN A 100 -4.77 -19.16 -14.00
N ASP A 101 -4.07 -18.24 -13.34
CA ASP A 101 -2.78 -18.50 -12.72
C ASP A 101 -2.94 -19.40 -11.49
N TYR A 102 -3.98 -19.17 -10.69
CA TYR A 102 -4.33 -20.04 -9.56
C TYR A 102 -4.57 -21.49 -10.00
N ALA A 103 -5.35 -21.70 -11.07
CA ALA A 103 -5.69 -23.03 -11.58
C ALA A 103 -4.49 -23.82 -12.12
N LYS A 104 -3.39 -23.16 -12.48
CA LYS A 104 -2.18 -23.79 -13.05
C LYS A 104 -1.14 -24.17 -12.01
N ILE A 105 -1.34 -23.79 -10.75
CA ILE A 105 -0.37 -24.01 -9.69
C ILE A 105 -0.36 -25.46 -9.21
N LYS A 106 0.84 -25.94 -8.91
CA LYS A 106 1.06 -27.22 -8.22
C LYS A 106 1.16 -26.93 -6.73
N ASP A 107 0.69 -27.82 -5.87
CA ASP A 107 0.66 -27.65 -4.40
C ASP A 107 1.97 -27.12 -3.79
N SER A 108 3.13 -27.47 -4.37
CA SER A 108 4.45 -27.03 -3.93
C SER A 108 4.84 -25.58 -4.31
N GLN A 109 4.00 -24.85 -5.05
CA GLN A 109 4.25 -23.48 -5.50
C GLN A 109 3.42 -22.42 -4.76
N HIS A 110 2.68 -22.82 -3.71
CA HIS A 110 2.09 -21.85 -2.78
C HIS A 110 3.19 -21.13 -2.02
N ALA A 111 3.06 -19.81 -1.88
CA ALA A 111 4.09 -18.98 -1.24
C ALA A 111 4.16 -19.31 0.25
N GLN A 112 5.37 -19.30 0.81
CA GLN A 112 5.59 -19.09 2.24
C GLN A 112 5.98 -17.63 2.40
N PRO A 113 5.06 -16.69 2.72
CA PRO A 113 5.44 -15.29 2.85
C PRO A 113 6.13 -15.09 4.19
N GLN A 114 7.44 -15.23 4.15
CA GLN A 114 8.27 -14.37 4.97
C GLN A 114 8.67 -13.19 4.10
N LEU A 115 8.43 -11.96 4.60
CA LEU A 115 8.80 -10.67 4.01
C LEU A 115 10.08 -10.81 3.16
N SER A 116 9.95 -10.98 1.83
CA SER A 116 11.00 -10.99 0.77
C SER A 116 10.85 -12.06 -0.33
N LYS A 117 9.95 -13.04 -0.25
CA LYS A 117 9.74 -14.04 -1.33
C LYS A 117 8.37 -13.92 -1.99
N PHE A 118 8.33 -13.32 -3.18
CA PHE A 118 7.12 -13.02 -3.95
C PHE A 118 6.74 -14.13 -4.95
N THR A 119 6.89 -15.40 -4.56
CA THR A 119 6.58 -16.54 -5.43
C THR A 119 5.40 -17.33 -4.87
N GLY A 120 4.23 -17.28 -5.52
CA GLY A 120 3.05 -18.08 -5.20
C GLY A 120 1.80 -17.28 -4.79
N PHE A 121 0.74 -17.99 -4.40
CA PHE A 121 -0.53 -17.41 -3.91
C PHE A 121 -0.57 -17.41 -2.37
N THR A 122 -1.39 -16.52 -1.82
CA THR A 122 -1.65 -16.45 -0.37
C THR A 122 -2.24 -17.74 0.16
N THR A 123 -1.72 -18.19 1.29
CA THR A 123 -2.14 -19.39 2.04
C THR A 123 -3.11 -19.05 3.17
N PHE A 124 -3.62 -20.07 3.86
CA PHE A 124 -4.46 -19.87 5.04
C PHE A 124 -3.66 -19.28 6.21
N GLU A 125 -2.40 -19.68 6.37
CA GLU A 125 -1.48 -19.13 7.37
C GLU A 125 -1.32 -17.61 7.18
N ASP A 126 -1.29 -17.13 5.94
CA ASP A 126 -1.20 -15.72 5.60
C ASP A 126 -2.47 -14.97 5.99
N ALA A 127 -3.62 -15.62 5.74
CA ALA A 127 -4.90 -15.09 6.16
C ALA A 127 -4.96 -14.97 7.69
N VAL A 128 -4.46 -15.95 8.45
CA VAL A 128 -4.39 -15.89 9.92
C VAL A 128 -3.56 -14.69 10.38
N ILE A 129 -2.40 -14.45 9.78
CA ILE A 129 -1.57 -13.28 10.11
C ILE A 129 -2.33 -11.98 9.84
N ARG A 130 -3.01 -11.88 8.68
CA ARG A 130 -3.80 -10.69 8.33
C ARG A 130 -4.95 -10.46 9.32
N HIS A 131 -5.64 -11.51 9.74
CA HIS A 131 -6.72 -11.40 10.73
C HIS A 131 -6.20 -10.93 12.10
N ARG A 132 -5.05 -11.44 12.56
CA ARG A 132 -4.40 -10.96 13.79
C ARG A 132 -4.06 -9.47 13.71
N GLN A 133 -3.60 -9.00 12.55
CA GLN A 133 -3.33 -7.58 12.33
C GLN A 133 -4.62 -6.73 12.42
N ILE A 134 -5.70 -7.16 11.78
CA ILE A 134 -7.01 -6.48 11.84
C ILE A 134 -7.51 -6.43 13.30
N GLU A 135 -7.37 -7.54 14.02
CA GLU A 135 -7.76 -7.61 15.43
C GLU A 135 -6.92 -6.66 16.30
N ALA A 136 -5.60 -6.57 16.08
CA ALA A 136 -4.74 -5.63 16.79
C ALA A 136 -5.13 -4.17 16.52
N ILE A 137 -5.51 -3.83 15.28
CA ILE A 137 -6.06 -2.50 14.94
C ILE A 137 -7.34 -2.23 15.74
N LEU A 138 -8.25 -3.22 15.82
CA LEU A 138 -9.48 -3.10 16.59
C LEU A 138 -9.20 -2.91 18.08
N ARG A 139 -8.29 -3.69 18.69
CA ARG A 139 -7.90 -3.53 20.10
C ARG A 139 -7.28 -2.16 20.37
N SER A 140 -6.38 -1.71 19.49
CA SER A 140 -5.75 -0.39 19.56
C SER A 140 -6.79 0.74 19.53
N SER A 141 -7.80 0.64 18.66
CA SER A 141 -8.88 1.63 18.59
C SER A 141 -9.69 1.75 19.88
N LYS A 142 -9.89 0.62 20.60
CA LYS A 142 -10.65 0.59 21.86
C LYS A 142 -9.82 1.05 23.05
N SER A 143 -8.53 0.70 23.07
CA SER A 143 -7.65 0.97 24.22
C SER A 143 -6.90 2.30 24.13
N GLY A 144 -6.79 2.87 22.92
CA GLY A 144 -5.93 4.02 22.63
C GLY A 144 -4.44 3.71 22.75
N ARG A 145 -4.05 2.44 22.85
CA ARG A 145 -2.66 1.99 23.03
C ARG A 145 -2.15 1.26 21.80
N ARG A 146 -0.82 1.29 21.61
CA ARG A 146 -0.14 0.51 20.58
C ARG A 146 -0.33 -0.99 20.84
N GLU A 147 -0.64 -1.74 19.78
CA GLU A 147 -0.81 -3.20 19.79
C GLU A 147 0.16 -3.87 18.81
N THR A 148 0.55 -5.11 19.10
CA THR A 148 1.38 -5.98 18.24
C THR A 148 0.55 -7.18 17.78
N TYR A 149 0.90 -7.78 16.63
CA TYR A 149 0.15 -8.89 16.01
C TYR A 149 1.02 -10.06 15.52
N ILE A 150 2.34 -10.00 15.73
CA ILE A 150 3.33 -11.03 15.42
C ILE A 150 4.11 -11.35 16.70
#